data_AF-A0A7L3G7W8-F1
#
_entry.id   AF-A0A7L3G7W8-F1
#
_cell.length_a   1.000
_cell.length_b   1.000
_cell.length_c   1.000
_cell.angle_alpha   90.00
_cell.angle_beta   90.00
_cell.angle_gamma   90.00
#
_symmetry.space_group_name_H-M   'P 1'
#
loop_
_entity.id
_entity.type
_entity.pdbx_description
1 polymer ?
#
loop_
_entity_poly.entity_id
_entity_poly.type
_entity_poly.pdbx_seq_one_letter_code
_entity_poly.pdbx_strand_id
1 'polypeptide(L)'
;TFLAKGSATLGKLKDLCNGGKEHPSVLLQLFTQAVLDITYFEENHLVDEDFPEESSLQKVKELICILSEPEDLVRECNINEEPISILGAELLECLYWRKGALLYMYCHTAKERSEWLQANIAIFKKCLNDGLHYLMKMLSFRCPLQLNEDVSLQHKDTARLLSEGIFSDTHLLAMMYSGEMCYWGLQHCGEGKQESPGTIDAISNSDLGCRSQSVSLDFRETGKNMLQKYVAVCEGPLEGQGWNTTTAKGMLCYFVKSHK
;
A
#
# COMPACT_ATOMS: atom_id res chain seq x y z
N THR A 1 -13.90 12.48 -14.99
CA THR A 1 -12.89 13.54 -14.77
C THR A 1 -11.46 13.01 -14.75
N PHE A 2 -11.16 11.92 -14.04
CA PHE A 2 -9.80 11.35 -13.95
C PHE A 2 -9.22 10.88 -15.29
N LEU A 3 -9.98 10.13 -16.10
CA LEU A 3 -9.52 9.72 -17.44
C LEU A 3 -9.20 10.91 -18.36
N ALA A 4 -9.96 12.02 -18.26
CA ALA A 4 -9.67 13.23 -19.01
C ALA A 4 -8.36 13.90 -18.54
N LYS A 5 -8.10 13.89 -17.23
CA LYS A 5 -6.84 14.39 -16.64
C LYS A 5 -5.64 13.51 -17.02
N GLY A 6 -5.79 12.19 -16.96
CA GLY A 6 -4.79 11.22 -17.42
C GLY A 6 -4.49 11.39 -18.91
N SER A 7 -5.53 11.50 -19.75
CA SER A 7 -5.39 11.75 -21.19
C SER A 7 -4.67 13.07 -21.48
N ALA A 8 -5.01 14.15 -20.78
CA ALA A 8 -4.32 15.43 -20.92
C ALA A 8 -2.83 15.35 -20.51
N THR A 9 -2.52 14.58 -19.46
CA THR A 9 -1.14 14.35 -19.00
C THR A 9 -0.33 13.54 -20.01
N LEU A 10 -0.92 12.50 -20.60
CA LEU A 10 -0.29 11.74 -21.69
C LEU A 10 -0.07 12.60 -22.95
N GLY A 11 -1.00 13.51 -23.26
CA GLY A 11 -0.82 14.49 -24.33
C GLY A 11 0.42 15.36 -24.10
N LYS A 12 0.55 15.93 -22.90
CA LYS A 12 1.75 16.70 -22.51
C LYS A 12 3.02 15.86 -22.58
N LEU A 13 2.99 14.63 -22.08
CA LEU A 13 4.15 13.72 -22.12
C LEU A 13 4.60 13.48 -23.56
N LYS A 14 3.65 13.22 -24.47
CA LYS A 14 3.92 13.03 -25.90
C LYS A 14 4.59 14.26 -26.51
N ASP A 15 4.08 15.46 -26.23
CA ASP A 15 4.64 16.70 -26.75
C ASP A 15 6.08 16.93 -26.25
N LEU A 16 6.34 16.65 -24.98
CA LEU A 16 7.66 16.79 -24.37
C LEU A 16 8.68 15.77 -24.90
N CYS A 17 8.27 14.51 -25.09
CA CYS A 17 9.11 13.48 -25.72
C CYS A 17 9.52 13.89 -27.14
N ASN A 18 8.63 14.52 -27.90
CA ASN A 18 8.93 15.00 -29.25
C ASN A 18 9.85 16.24 -29.27
N GLY A 19 9.86 17.02 -28.19
CA GLY A 19 10.68 18.22 -28.04
C GLY A 19 12.17 17.96 -27.75
N GLY A 20 12.53 16.75 -27.29
CA GLY A 20 13.90 16.25 -27.18
C GLY A 20 14.83 16.97 -26.17
N LYS A 21 14.30 17.82 -25.28
CA LYS A 21 15.08 18.65 -24.35
C LYS A 21 14.76 18.47 -22.87
N GLU A 22 13.75 17.66 -22.54
CA GLU A 22 13.30 17.51 -21.16
C GLU A 22 14.13 16.51 -20.37
N HIS A 23 14.29 16.79 -19.08
CA HIS A 23 15.01 15.89 -18.17
C HIS A 23 14.21 14.59 -17.98
N PRO A 24 14.85 13.41 -18.01
CA PRO A 24 14.16 12.12 -17.85
C PRO A 24 13.25 12.04 -16.61
N SER A 25 13.63 12.70 -15.51
CA SER A 25 12.82 12.75 -14.30
C SER A 25 11.46 13.42 -14.50
N VAL A 26 11.38 14.49 -15.29
CA VAL A 26 10.11 15.18 -15.58
C VAL A 26 9.18 14.27 -16.38
N LEU A 27 9.73 13.57 -17.37
CA LEU A 27 8.97 12.62 -18.19
C LEU A 27 8.45 11.45 -17.34
N LEU A 28 9.29 10.88 -16.48
CA LEU A 28 8.93 9.77 -15.60
C LEU A 28 7.91 10.18 -14.54
N GLN A 29 8.02 11.37 -13.97
CA GLN A 29 7.01 11.91 -13.04
C GLN A 29 5.66 12.14 -13.72
N LEU A 30 5.63 12.69 -14.94
CA LEU A 30 4.39 12.89 -15.70
C LEU A 30 3.76 11.55 -16.12
N PHE A 31 4.57 10.58 -16.54
CA PHE A 31 4.13 9.22 -16.79
C PHE A 31 3.48 8.61 -15.54
N THR A 32 4.15 8.72 -14.39
CA THR A 32 3.62 8.24 -13.10
C THR A 32 2.28 8.89 -12.76
N GLN A 33 2.13 10.19 -12.96
CA GLN A 33 0.86 10.90 -12.71
C GLN A 33 -0.26 10.41 -13.64
N ALA A 34 0.05 10.15 -14.92
CA ALA A 34 -0.93 9.59 -15.85
C ALA A 34 -1.35 8.17 -15.45
N VAL A 35 -0.39 7.32 -15.07
CA VAL A 35 -0.65 5.98 -14.53
C VAL A 35 -1.58 6.06 -13.34
N LEU A 36 -1.29 6.94 -12.38
CA LEU A 36 -2.14 7.17 -11.22
C LEU A 36 -3.55 7.61 -11.64
N ASP A 37 -3.70 8.66 -12.45
CA ASP A 37 -5.03 9.17 -12.81
C ASP A 37 -5.88 8.11 -13.56
N ILE A 38 -5.28 7.29 -14.42
CA ILE A 38 -6.00 6.26 -15.20
C ILE A 38 -6.39 5.08 -14.32
N THR A 39 -5.44 4.52 -13.57
CA THR A 39 -5.72 3.37 -12.68
C THR A 39 -6.74 3.72 -11.61
N TYR A 40 -6.85 5.00 -11.21
CA TYR A 40 -7.79 5.39 -10.16
C TYR A 40 -9.24 5.23 -10.61
N PHE A 41 -9.49 5.48 -11.89
CA PHE A 41 -10.81 5.22 -12.47
C PHE A 41 -11.17 3.74 -12.41
N GLU A 42 -10.24 2.87 -12.80
CA GLU A 42 -10.43 1.41 -12.80
C GLU A 42 -10.57 0.84 -11.38
N GLU A 43 -9.81 1.36 -10.42
CA GLU A 43 -9.93 1.00 -8.99
C GLU A 43 -11.32 1.34 -8.44
N ASN A 44 -11.84 2.53 -8.73
CA ASN A 44 -13.18 2.90 -8.29
C ASN A 44 -14.25 2.02 -8.92
N HIS A 45 -14.09 1.61 -10.18
CA HIS A 45 -15.02 0.67 -10.81
C HIS A 45 -15.09 -0.66 -10.07
N LEU A 46 -13.95 -1.20 -9.63
CA LEU A 46 -13.91 -2.41 -8.80
C LEU A 46 -14.62 -2.23 -7.45
N VAL A 47 -14.49 -1.05 -6.85
CA VAL A 47 -15.16 -0.72 -5.58
C VAL A 47 -16.67 -0.60 -5.79
N ASP A 48 -17.11 0.10 -6.85
CA ASP A 48 -18.52 0.29 -7.19
C ASP A 48 -19.24 -1.04 -7.47
N GLU A 49 -18.51 -2.02 -8.03
CA GLU A 49 -19.02 -3.37 -8.31
C GLU A 49 -18.82 -4.37 -7.15
N ASP A 50 -18.28 -3.93 -6.01
CA ASP A 50 -17.94 -4.78 -4.85
C ASP A 50 -17.07 -6.01 -5.23
N PHE A 51 -16.01 -5.75 -5.99
CA PHE A 51 -14.98 -6.73 -6.39
C PHE A 51 -15.55 -8.08 -6.87
N PRO A 52 -16.22 -8.17 -8.02
CA PRO A 52 -16.90 -9.39 -8.49
C PRO A 52 -16.00 -10.63 -8.44
N GLU A 53 -16.50 -11.75 -7.90
CA GLU A 53 -15.68 -12.95 -7.61
C GLU A 53 -14.94 -13.50 -8.83
N GLU A 54 -15.59 -13.53 -9.99
CA GLU A 54 -15.07 -14.17 -11.21
C GLU A 54 -13.94 -13.38 -11.87
N SER A 55 -13.90 -12.05 -11.73
CA SER A 55 -13.04 -11.17 -12.52
C SER A 55 -12.10 -10.29 -11.71
N SER A 56 -12.46 -9.96 -10.47
CA SER A 56 -11.74 -8.95 -9.66
C SER A 56 -10.28 -9.30 -9.40
N LEU A 57 -9.96 -10.58 -9.11
CA LEU A 57 -8.58 -10.99 -8.83
C LEU A 57 -7.64 -10.70 -10.01
N GLN A 58 -8.09 -11.00 -11.23
CA GLN A 58 -7.29 -10.75 -12.42
C GLN A 58 -7.10 -9.25 -12.65
N LYS A 59 -8.17 -8.47 -12.51
CA LYS A 59 -8.12 -7.02 -12.65
C LYS A 59 -7.22 -6.36 -11.59
N VAL A 60 -7.28 -6.83 -10.34
CA VAL A 60 -6.39 -6.36 -9.27
C VAL A 60 -4.93 -6.64 -9.62
N LYS A 61 -4.59 -7.84 -10.12
CA LYS A 61 -3.22 -8.15 -10.55
C LYS A 61 -2.73 -7.24 -11.68
N GLU A 62 -3.59 -6.98 -12.66
CA GLU A 62 -3.28 -6.06 -13.76
C GLU A 62 -3.01 -4.64 -13.25
N LEU A 63 -3.87 -4.12 -12.37
CA LEU A 63 -3.69 -2.79 -11.80
C LEU A 63 -2.42 -2.68 -10.94
N ILE A 64 -2.10 -3.70 -10.13
CA ILE A 64 -0.85 -3.75 -9.37
C ILE A 64 0.38 -3.75 -10.30
N CYS A 65 0.30 -4.47 -11.42
CA CYS A 65 1.35 -4.48 -12.45
C CYS A 65 1.56 -3.07 -13.02
N ILE A 66 0.48 -2.42 -13.49
CA ILE A 66 0.51 -1.07 -14.04
C ILE A 66 1.03 -0.04 -13.01
N LEU A 67 0.62 -0.15 -11.74
CA LEU A 67 1.10 0.70 -10.66
C LEU A 67 2.57 0.44 -10.28
N SER A 68 3.19 -0.63 -10.76
CA SER A 68 4.61 -0.94 -10.55
C SER A 68 5.49 -0.45 -11.71
N GLU A 69 4.91 -0.31 -12.91
CA GLU A 69 5.61 0.14 -14.12
C GLU A 69 6.45 1.43 -13.93
N PRO A 70 6.00 2.48 -13.20
CA PRO A 70 6.82 3.67 -13.04
C PRO A 70 8.16 3.41 -12.37
N GLU A 71 8.19 2.55 -11.34
CA GLU A 71 9.43 2.19 -10.64
C GLU A 71 10.29 1.24 -11.47
N ASP A 72 9.65 0.31 -12.20
CA ASP A 72 10.34 -0.62 -13.09
C ASP A 72 11.03 0.15 -14.22
N LEU A 73 10.34 1.11 -14.83
CA LEU A 73 10.88 1.95 -15.89
C LEU A 73 12.06 2.80 -15.41
N VAL A 74 12.01 3.37 -14.19
CA VAL A 74 13.16 4.08 -13.61
C VAL A 74 14.38 3.16 -13.51
N ARG A 75 14.19 1.91 -13.06
CA ARG A 75 15.26 0.91 -12.95
C ARG A 75 15.81 0.50 -14.32
N GLU A 76 14.94 0.33 -15.31
CA GLU A 76 15.31 -0.03 -16.69
C GLU A 76 16.03 1.10 -17.44
N CYS A 77 15.74 2.37 -17.14
CA CYS A 77 16.42 3.51 -17.75
C CYS A 77 17.91 3.61 -17.38
N ASN A 78 18.44 2.70 -16.54
CA ASN A 78 19.83 2.63 -16.09
C ASN A 78 20.36 3.98 -15.56
N ILE A 79 19.45 4.75 -14.96
CA ILE A 79 19.78 5.93 -14.19
C ILE A 79 20.38 5.37 -12.90
N ASN A 80 21.66 5.64 -12.61
CA ASN A 80 22.34 5.19 -11.39
C ASN A 80 21.82 5.95 -10.14
N GLU A 81 20.52 6.15 -10.05
CA GLU A 81 19.86 6.80 -8.94
C GLU A 81 18.68 5.96 -8.46
N GLU A 82 18.42 6.04 -7.16
CA GLU A 82 17.30 5.35 -6.54
C GLU A 82 15.96 5.91 -7.06
N PRO A 83 14.89 5.09 -7.19
CA PRO A 83 13.59 5.55 -7.65
C PRO A 83 13.05 6.81 -6.94
N ILE A 84 13.40 7.00 -5.67
CA ILE A 84 13.02 8.15 -4.86
C ILE A 84 13.65 9.46 -5.31
N SER A 85 14.86 9.47 -5.88
CA SER A 85 15.47 10.71 -6.39
C SER A 85 14.80 11.19 -7.68
N ILE A 86 14.26 10.25 -8.46
CA ILE A 86 13.65 10.52 -9.76
C ILE A 86 12.16 10.84 -9.61
N LEU A 87 11.40 10.00 -8.93
CA LEU A 87 9.96 10.15 -8.78
C LEU A 87 9.57 11.06 -7.60
N GLY A 88 10.45 11.19 -6.61
CA GLY A 88 10.13 11.89 -5.37
C GLY A 88 9.29 11.05 -4.41
N ALA A 89 9.35 11.42 -3.13
CA ALA A 89 8.67 10.69 -2.06
C ALA A 89 7.14 10.70 -2.21
N GLU A 90 6.54 11.79 -2.68
CA GLU A 90 5.08 11.92 -2.79
C GLU A 90 4.46 10.94 -3.79
N LEU A 91 5.08 10.81 -4.97
CA LEU A 91 4.59 9.89 -6.01
C LEU A 91 4.79 8.44 -5.58
N LEU A 92 5.95 8.10 -4.99
CA LEU A 92 6.19 6.76 -4.47
C LEU A 92 5.22 6.41 -3.35
N GLU A 93 5.06 7.29 -2.36
CA GLU A 93 4.07 7.09 -1.29
C GLU A 93 2.67 6.85 -1.87
N CYS A 94 2.26 7.61 -2.89
CA CYS A 94 0.98 7.43 -3.56
C CYS A 94 0.87 6.07 -4.28
N LEU A 95 1.90 5.65 -5.03
CA LEU A 95 1.92 4.35 -5.71
C LEU A 95 1.78 3.20 -4.71
N TYR A 96 2.56 3.24 -3.62
CA TYR A 96 2.54 2.20 -2.59
C TYR A 96 1.26 2.22 -1.75
N TRP A 97 0.73 3.40 -1.44
CA TRP A 97 -0.59 3.55 -0.83
C TRP A 97 -1.65 2.85 -1.68
N ARG A 98 -1.69 3.13 -2.97
CA ARG A 98 -2.74 2.61 -3.85
C ARG A 98 -2.64 1.12 -4.08
N LYS A 99 -1.41 0.59 -4.24
CA LYS A 99 -1.18 -0.86 -4.29
C LYS A 99 -1.66 -1.55 -3.00
N GLY A 100 -1.32 -0.99 -1.84
CA GLY A 100 -1.74 -1.51 -0.53
C GLY A 100 -3.25 -1.42 -0.30
N ALA A 101 -3.85 -0.26 -0.57
CA ALA A 101 -5.28 -0.02 -0.40
C ALA A 101 -6.13 -0.88 -1.34
N LEU A 102 -5.71 -1.08 -2.59
CA LEU A 102 -6.41 -1.95 -3.53
C LEU A 102 -6.47 -3.40 -3.04
N LEU A 103 -5.33 -3.92 -2.54
CA LEU A 103 -5.27 -5.27 -1.95
C LEU A 103 -6.07 -5.36 -0.66
N TYR A 104 -6.03 -4.32 0.18
CA TYR A 104 -6.88 -4.23 1.38
C TYR A 104 -8.37 -4.36 1.00
N MET A 105 -8.86 -3.55 0.05
CA MET A 105 -10.27 -3.55 -0.36
C MET A 105 -10.67 -4.89 -0.96
N TYR A 106 -9.83 -5.47 -1.83
CA TYR A 106 -10.07 -6.81 -2.37
C TYR A 106 -10.18 -7.87 -1.27
N CYS A 107 -9.22 -7.90 -0.33
CA CYS A 107 -9.24 -8.83 0.80
C CYS A 107 -10.45 -8.59 1.73
N HIS A 108 -10.86 -7.33 1.90
CA HIS A 108 -12.01 -6.96 2.71
C HIS A 108 -13.32 -7.56 2.17
N THR A 109 -13.50 -7.59 0.85
CA THR A 109 -14.66 -8.26 0.23
C THR A 109 -14.46 -9.78 0.20
N ALA A 110 -13.26 -10.25 -0.17
CA ALA A 110 -12.99 -11.68 -0.32
C ALA A 110 -13.12 -12.48 0.98
N LYS A 111 -12.80 -11.89 2.15
CA LYS A 111 -12.94 -12.58 3.45
C LYS A 111 -14.38 -12.97 3.79
N GLU A 112 -15.37 -12.25 3.25
CA GLU A 112 -16.79 -12.55 3.48
C GLU A 112 -17.29 -13.74 2.62
N ARG A 113 -16.53 -14.13 1.59
CA ARG A 113 -16.87 -15.22 0.67
C ARG A 113 -16.31 -16.55 1.18
N SER A 114 -17.02 -17.15 2.13
CA SER A 114 -16.53 -18.34 2.88
C SER A 114 -16.08 -19.50 1.98
N GLU A 115 -16.84 -19.85 0.93
CA GLU A 115 -16.51 -20.95 0.02
C GLU A 115 -15.26 -20.62 -0.82
N TRP A 116 -15.21 -19.42 -1.41
CA TRP A 116 -14.06 -18.96 -2.18
C TRP A 116 -12.80 -18.90 -1.32
N LEU A 117 -12.90 -18.37 -0.10
CA LEU A 117 -11.77 -18.21 0.82
C LEU A 117 -11.16 -19.56 1.20
N GLN A 118 -11.99 -20.58 1.47
CA GLN A 118 -11.53 -21.93 1.76
C GLN A 118 -10.77 -22.53 0.57
N ALA A 119 -11.26 -22.33 -0.65
CA ALA A 119 -10.61 -22.82 -1.87
C ALA A 119 -9.32 -22.04 -2.22
N ASN A 120 -9.21 -20.77 -1.81
CA ASN A 120 -8.17 -19.84 -2.28
C ASN A 120 -7.32 -19.24 -1.14
N ILE A 121 -7.20 -19.94 0.00
CA ILE A 121 -6.52 -19.39 1.19
C ILE A 121 -5.07 -18.96 0.95
N ALA A 122 -4.33 -19.65 0.08
CA ALA A 122 -2.97 -19.29 -0.28
C ALA A 122 -2.91 -17.97 -1.07
N ILE A 123 -3.86 -17.76 -1.99
CA ILE A 123 -4.00 -16.52 -2.75
C ILE A 123 -4.36 -15.38 -1.80
N PHE A 124 -5.32 -15.60 -0.91
CA PHE A 124 -5.72 -14.62 0.10
C PHE A 124 -4.52 -14.22 0.99
N LYS A 125 -3.77 -15.21 1.51
CA LYS A 125 -2.56 -14.97 2.31
C LYS A 125 -1.51 -14.18 1.54
N LYS A 126 -1.32 -14.45 0.25
CA LYS A 126 -0.40 -13.69 -0.61
C LYS A 126 -0.86 -12.23 -0.74
N CYS A 127 -2.13 -11.99 -1.07
CA CYS A 127 -2.70 -10.66 -1.16
C CYS A 127 -2.54 -9.87 0.15
N LEU A 128 -2.72 -10.52 1.31
CA LEU A 128 -2.48 -9.90 2.61
C LEU A 128 -1.01 -9.49 2.79
N ASN A 129 -0.06 -10.37 2.49
CA ASN A 129 1.38 -10.08 2.63
C ASN A 129 1.83 -8.97 1.67
N ASP A 130 1.40 -9.04 0.41
CA ASP A 130 1.74 -8.04 -0.61
C ASP A 130 1.15 -6.67 -0.21
N GLY A 131 -0.11 -6.63 0.25
CA GLY A 131 -0.75 -5.40 0.70
C GLY A 131 -0.06 -4.78 1.92
N LEU A 132 0.29 -5.60 2.92
CA LEU A 132 1.08 -5.15 4.07
C LEU A 132 2.44 -4.61 3.66
N HIS A 133 3.14 -5.32 2.78
CA HIS A 133 4.42 -4.87 2.26
C HIS A 133 4.30 -3.48 1.63
N TYR A 134 3.26 -3.26 0.80
CA TYR A 134 3.06 -1.97 0.16
C TYR A 134 2.71 -0.86 1.15
N LEU A 135 1.81 -1.11 2.11
CA LEU A 135 1.46 -0.12 3.13
C LEU A 135 2.65 0.22 4.04
N MET A 136 3.47 -0.76 4.42
CA MET A 136 4.68 -0.53 5.20
C MET A 136 5.71 0.29 4.43
N LYS A 137 5.87 0.02 3.13
CA LYS A 137 6.76 0.79 2.27
C LYS A 137 6.25 2.21 2.04
N MET A 138 4.95 2.39 1.90
CA MET A 138 4.30 3.72 1.87
C MET A 138 4.66 4.55 3.11
N LEU A 139 4.53 3.96 4.30
CA LEU A 139 4.83 4.62 5.57
C LEU A 139 6.31 4.95 5.79
N SER A 140 7.23 4.45 4.94
CA SER A 140 8.67 4.65 5.11
C SER A 140 9.31 5.67 4.17
N PHE A 141 8.57 6.21 3.19
CA PHE A 141 9.14 7.17 2.23
C PHE A 141 9.44 8.54 2.80
N ARG A 142 8.72 8.96 3.85
CA ARG A 142 8.95 10.25 4.50
C ARG A 142 9.75 10.05 5.78
N CYS A 143 10.81 10.85 5.93
CA CYS A 143 11.60 10.87 7.15
C CYS A 143 10.85 11.67 8.23
N PRO A 144 10.69 11.15 9.46
CA PRO A 144 10.16 11.91 10.57
C PRO A 144 10.98 13.18 10.82
N LEU A 145 10.31 14.31 11.09
CA LEU A 145 11.01 15.57 11.33
C LEU A 145 11.69 15.56 12.69
N GLN A 146 13.01 15.82 12.72
CA GLN A 146 13.72 16.17 13.94
C GLN A 146 13.37 17.62 14.29
N LEU A 147 12.53 17.79 15.30
CA LEU A 147 12.13 19.12 15.76
C LEU A 147 13.15 19.65 16.76
N ASN A 148 13.72 20.83 16.47
CA ASN A 148 14.50 21.58 17.46
C ASN A 148 13.57 22.11 18.55
N GLU A 149 14.03 22.11 19.80
CA GLU A 149 13.25 22.46 21.00
C GLU A 149 12.69 23.90 21.00
N ASP A 150 13.16 24.76 20.09
CA ASP A 150 12.83 26.19 20.02
C ASP A 150 11.65 26.57 19.08
N VAL A 151 10.92 25.60 18.52
CA VAL A 151 9.77 25.90 17.65
C VAL A 151 8.59 26.43 18.48
N SER A 152 8.21 27.69 18.22
CA SER A 152 7.08 28.39 18.83
C SER A 152 5.81 27.51 18.91
N LEU A 153 5.33 27.32 20.14
CA LEU A 153 4.36 26.32 20.61
C LEU A 153 2.90 26.56 20.17
N GLN A 154 2.64 26.95 18.92
CA GLN A 154 1.27 27.04 18.44
C GLN A 154 0.73 25.72 17.89
N HIS A 155 1.58 24.77 17.47
CA HIS A 155 1.14 23.52 16.80
C HIS A 155 1.83 22.28 17.38
N LYS A 156 1.79 22.09 18.72
CA LYS A 156 2.44 20.95 19.39
C LYS A 156 1.98 19.59 18.86
N ASP A 157 0.70 19.44 18.58
CA ASP A 157 0.13 18.18 18.09
C ASP A 157 0.56 17.89 16.65
N THR A 158 0.59 18.90 15.77
CA THR A 158 1.14 18.77 14.42
C THR A 158 2.63 18.40 14.46
N ALA A 159 3.40 19.08 15.30
CA ALA A 159 4.80 18.75 15.54
C ALA A 159 4.97 17.28 15.97
N ARG A 160 4.16 16.82 16.94
CA ARG A 160 4.17 15.44 17.42
C ARG A 160 3.84 14.45 16.29
N LEU A 161 2.82 14.72 15.48
CA LEU A 161 2.46 13.89 14.32
C LEU A 161 3.62 13.77 13.32
N LEU A 162 4.25 14.88 12.96
CA LEU A 162 5.37 14.90 12.02
C LEU A 162 6.61 14.19 12.59
N SER A 163 6.87 14.28 13.89
CA SER A 163 7.94 13.54 14.57
C SER A 163 7.68 12.03 14.66
N GLU A 164 6.41 11.63 14.62
CA GLU A 164 5.98 10.22 14.51
C GLU A 164 5.94 9.74 13.05
N GLY A 165 6.26 10.61 12.08
CA GLY A 165 6.20 10.29 10.65
C GLY A 165 4.78 10.21 10.09
N ILE A 166 3.84 10.97 10.65
CA ILE A 166 2.44 11.01 10.23
C ILE A 166 2.16 12.35 9.56
N PHE A 167 1.95 12.32 8.25
CA PHE A 167 1.85 13.52 7.42
C PHE A 167 0.44 13.76 6.86
N SER A 168 -0.45 12.77 6.96
CA SER A 168 -1.79 12.82 6.39
C SER A 168 -2.71 11.76 6.99
N ASP A 169 -4.01 11.92 6.80
CA ASP A 169 -5.03 10.92 7.14
C ASP A 169 -4.75 9.56 6.48
N THR A 170 -4.14 9.57 5.30
CA THR A 170 -3.72 8.36 4.57
C THR A 170 -2.74 7.50 5.38
N HIS A 171 -1.87 8.10 6.18
CA HIS A 171 -0.97 7.35 7.06
C HIS A 171 -1.74 6.62 8.16
N LEU A 172 -2.79 7.24 8.71
CA LEU A 172 -3.64 6.63 9.74
C LEU A 172 -4.46 5.48 9.14
N LEU A 173 -5.02 5.67 7.95
CA LEU A 173 -5.70 4.62 7.20
C LEU A 173 -4.75 3.45 6.90
N ALA A 174 -3.50 3.72 6.49
CA ALA A 174 -2.51 2.68 6.25
C ALA A 174 -2.20 1.86 7.51
N MET A 175 -2.10 2.50 8.68
CA MET A 175 -1.91 1.79 9.95
C MET A 175 -3.14 0.93 10.31
N MET A 176 -4.35 1.47 10.16
CA MET A 176 -5.58 0.72 10.42
C MET A 176 -5.75 -0.47 9.48
N TYR A 177 -5.61 -0.25 8.17
CA TYR A 177 -5.69 -1.29 7.14
C TYR A 177 -4.64 -2.37 7.36
N SER A 178 -3.41 -2.00 7.71
CA SER A 178 -2.37 -2.97 8.04
C SER A 178 -2.75 -3.82 9.26
N GLY A 179 -3.33 -3.22 10.29
CA GLY A 179 -3.84 -3.93 11.45
C GLY A 179 -4.96 -4.92 11.13
N GLU A 180 -5.94 -4.50 10.32
CA GLU A 180 -7.04 -5.36 9.88
C GLU A 180 -6.57 -6.53 9.01
N MET A 181 -5.66 -6.27 8.06
CA MET A 181 -5.09 -7.34 7.22
C MET A 181 -4.32 -8.37 8.05
N CYS A 182 -3.56 -7.90 9.06
CA CYS A 182 -2.90 -8.78 10.02
C CYS A 182 -3.90 -9.61 10.84
N TYR A 183 -4.99 -8.98 11.27
CA TYR A 183 -6.06 -9.66 11.99
C TYR A 183 -6.70 -10.76 11.14
N TRP A 184 -7.07 -10.48 9.89
CA TRP A 184 -7.61 -11.49 8.97
C TRP A 184 -6.59 -12.58 8.66
N GLY A 185 -5.31 -12.23 8.53
CA GLY A 185 -4.22 -13.18 8.34
C GLY A 185 -4.15 -14.21 9.48
N LEU A 186 -4.25 -13.76 10.73
CA LEU A 186 -4.28 -14.68 11.88
C LEU A 186 -5.57 -15.49 11.95
N GLN A 187 -6.72 -14.89 11.64
CA GLN A 187 -8.01 -15.57 11.68
C GLN A 187 -8.13 -16.70 10.66
N HIS A 188 -7.65 -16.48 9.44
CA HIS A 188 -7.90 -17.37 8.30
C HIS A 188 -6.68 -18.18 7.87
N CYS A 189 -5.48 -17.62 8.00
CA CYS A 189 -4.24 -18.29 7.54
C CYS A 189 -3.44 -18.94 8.68
N GLY A 190 -3.80 -18.67 9.93
CA GLY A 190 -3.10 -19.15 11.13
C GLY A 190 -1.78 -18.43 11.39
N GLU A 191 -1.16 -18.74 12.54
CA GLU A 191 0.21 -18.31 12.81
C GLU A 191 1.16 -19.05 11.88
N GLY A 192 2.06 -18.31 11.22
CA GLY A 192 2.95 -18.82 10.19
C GLY A 192 3.74 -20.04 10.65
N LYS A 193 3.22 -21.25 10.39
CA LYS A 193 4.07 -22.41 10.23
C LYS A 193 4.80 -22.20 8.91
N GLN A 194 6.13 -22.17 8.98
CA GLN A 194 6.97 -22.28 7.79
C GLN A 194 6.43 -23.43 6.95
N GLU A 195 6.01 -23.13 5.72
CA GLU A 195 5.81 -24.18 4.74
C GLU A 195 7.19 -24.79 4.48
N SER A 196 7.34 -26.07 4.84
CA SER A 196 8.49 -26.87 4.42
C SER A 196 8.63 -26.77 2.90
N PRO A 197 9.85 -26.73 2.34
CA PRO A 197 10.04 -26.67 0.89
C PRO A 197 9.59 -27.99 0.26
N GLY A 198 8.33 -28.03 -0.16
CA GLY A 198 7.68 -29.18 -0.77
C GLY A 198 7.10 -28.79 -2.12
N THR A 199 7.89 -29.05 -3.16
CA THR A 199 7.53 -29.28 -4.57
C THR A 199 6.26 -28.60 -5.10
N ILE A 200 6.43 -27.49 -5.82
CA ILE A 200 5.48 -27.10 -6.88
C ILE A 200 6.26 -27.05 -8.19
N ASP A 201 6.03 -28.08 -9.00
CA ASP A 201 6.44 -28.14 -10.39
C ASP A 201 5.68 -27.07 -11.21
N ALA A 202 6.43 -26.60 -12.21
CA ALA A 202 6.14 -25.63 -13.24
C ALA A 202 4.69 -25.52 -13.75
N ILE A 203 4.21 -24.27 -13.86
CA ILE A 203 3.66 -23.75 -15.13
C ILE A 203 4.25 -22.35 -15.37
N SER A 204 5.18 -22.27 -16.31
CA SER A 204 5.74 -21.05 -16.88
C SER A 204 4.72 -20.33 -17.75
N ASN A 205 4.74 -18.98 -17.75
CA ASN A 205 5.06 -18.18 -18.94
C ASN A 205 4.90 -16.67 -18.67
N SER A 206 6.00 -16.04 -18.23
CA SER A 206 6.61 -14.81 -18.77
C SER A 206 7.36 -14.08 -17.66
N ASP A 207 8.64 -14.45 -17.50
CA ASP A 207 9.61 -13.76 -16.67
C ASP A 207 9.89 -12.36 -17.22
N LEU A 208 9.44 -11.33 -16.51
CA LEU A 208 10.23 -10.13 -16.27
C LEU A 208 10.05 -9.71 -14.79
N GLY A 209 10.95 -10.23 -13.95
CA GLY A 209 11.59 -9.48 -12.87
C GLY A 209 10.78 -9.01 -11.67
N CYS A 210 10.39 -9.91 -10.76
CA CYS A 210 10.39 -9.58 -9.33
C CYS A 210 10.47 -10.84 -8.46
N ARG A 211 11.68 -11.42 -8.33
CA ARG A 211 11.96 -12.34 -7.21
C ARG A 211 12.17 -11.51 -5.94
N SER A 212 11.09 -10.99 -5.38
CA SER A 212 11.08 -10.62 -3.97
C SER A 212 10.97 -11.93 -3.19
N GLN A 213 12.04 -12.34 -2.52
CA GLN A 213 11.95 -13.35 -1.47
C GLN A 213 10.93 -12.83 -0.46
N SER A 214 9.72 -13.38 -0.45
CA SER A 214 8.68 -12.94 0.47
C SER A 214 9.10 -13.36 1.88
N VAL A 215 9.77 -12.46 2.59
CA VAL A 215 9.93 -12.55 4.03
C VAL A 215 8.52 -12.62 4.58
N SER A 216 8.11 -13.81 5.04
CA SER A 216 6.81 -14.01 5.66
C SER A 216 6.69 -13.05 6.83
N LEU A 217 5.80 -12.05 6.73
CA LEU A 217 5.59 -11.08 7.80
C LEU A 217 4.95 -11.78 9.00
N ASP A 218 5.40 -11.41 10.20
CA ASP A 218 4.70 -11.80 11.41
C ASP A 218 3.46 -10.92 11.55
N PHE A 219 2.29 -11.47 11.16
CA PHE A 219 1.02 -10.78 11.26
C PHE A 219 0.72 -10.29 12.69
N ARG A 220 1.09 -11.05 13.72
CA ARG A 220 0.79 -10.69 15.10
C ARG A 220 1.56 -9.45 15.52
N GLU A 221 2.87 -9.50 15.37
CA GLU A 221 3.74 -8.39 15.80
C GLU A 221 3.53 -7.15 14.92
N THR A 222 3.42 -7.34 13.60
CA THR A 222 3.15 -6.24 12.66
C THR A 222 1.81 -5.57 12.96
N GLY A 223 0.74 -6.35 13.11
CA GLY A 223 -0.60 -5.84 13.41
C GLY A 223 -0.66 -5.11 14.74
N LYS A 224 -0.01 -5.65 15.78
CA LYS A 224 0.08 -5.02 17.09
C LYS A 224 0.79 -3.67 17.01
N ASN A 225 1.95 -3.60 16.36
CA ASN A 225 2.73 -2.36 16.26
C ASN A 225 1.97 -1.27 15.50
N MET A 226 1.31 -1.62 14.39
CA MET A 226 0.52 -0.67 13.60
C MET A 226 -0.68 -0.14 14.38
N LEU A 227 -1.47 -1.03 15.02
CA LEU A 227 -2.66 -0.60 15.75
C LEU A 227 -2.32 0.13 17.05
N GLN A 228 -1.23 -0.22 17.74
CA GLN A 228 -0.78 0.54 18.91
C GLN A 228 -0.43 1.97 18.52
N LYS A 229 0.30 2.16 17.42
CA LYS A 229 0.64 3.49 16.91
C LYS A 229 -0.62 4.27 16.49
N TYR A 230 -1.52 3.65 15.74
CA TYR A 230 -2.81 4.25 15.37
C TYR A 230 -3.59 4.73 16.60
N VAL A 231 -3.80 3.87 17.59
CA VAL A 231 -4.56 4.22 18.81
C VAL A 231 -3.87 5.35 19.58
N ALA A 232 -2.55 5.28 19.77
CA ALA A 232 -1.80 6.32 20.50
C ALA A 232 -1.89 7.69 19.83
N VAL A 233 -2.00 7.73 18.50
CA VAL A 233 -2.11 8.97 17.72
C VAL A 233 -3.54 9.50 17.74
N CYS A 234 -4.53 8.64 17.50
CA CYS A 234 -5.94 9.01 17.48
C CYS A 234 -6.46 9.48 18.86
N GLU A 235 -5.97 8.90 19.96
CA GLU A 235 -6.35 9.28 21.33
C GLU A 235 -5.38 10.28 21.97
N GLY A 236 -4.38 10.73 21.21
CA GLY A 236 -3.44 11.74 21.63
C GLY A 236 -3.59 13.00 20.77
N PRO A 237 -2.63 13.28 19.86
CA PRO A 237 -2.63 14.51 19.07
C PRO A 237 -3.86 14.71 18.17
N LEU A 238 -4.67 13.68 17.91
CA LEU A 238 -5.89 13.77 17.10
C LEU A 238 -7.18 13.53 17.90
N GLU A 239 -7.12 13.64 19.22
CA GLU A 239 -8.31 13.47 20.05
C GLU A 239 -9.41 14.46 19.62
N GLY A 240 -10.64 13.95 19.45
CA GLY A 240 -11.78 14.75 19.00
C GLY A 240 -11.86 15.04 17.49
N GLN A 241 -10.89 14.57 16.69
CA GLN A 241 -10.86 14.78 15.22
C GLN A 241 -11.64 13.72 14.42
N GLY A 242 -12.59 13.01 15.06
CA GLY A 242 -13.48 12.05 14.39
C GLY A 242 -12.91 10.65 14.12
N TRP A 243 -11.68 10.37 14.55
CA TRP A 243 -11.09 9.03 14.43
C TRP A 243 -11.65 8.05 15.47
N ASN A 244 -11.97 6.83 15.04
CA ASN A 244 -12.52 5.78 15.90
C ASN A 244 -11.46 4.70 16.20
N THR A 245 -11.25 4.40 17.48
CA THR A 245 -10.28 3.41 17.96
C THR A 245 -10.91 2.11 18.48
N THR A 246 -12.24 2.00 18.47
CA THR A 246 -12.99 0.87 19.06
C THR A 246 -12.58 -0.45 18.40
N THR A 247 -12.63 -0.52 17.07
CA THR A 247 -12.24 -1.72 16.30
C THR A 247 -10.76 -2.04 16.50
N ALA A 248 -9.87 -1.04 16.43
CA ALA A 248 -8.43 -1.19 16.64
C ALA A 248 -8.12 -1.79 18.02
N LYS A 249 -8.76 -1.30 19.08
CA LYS A 249 -8.62 -1.83 20.44
C LYS A 249 -9.16 -3.27 20.56
N GLY A 250 -10.26 -3.59 19.87
CA GLY A 250 -10.79 -4.94 19.79
C GLY A 250 -9.80 -5.93 19.18
N MET A 251 -9.19 -5.57 18.05
CA MET A 251 -8.15 -6.37 17.39
C MET A 251 -6.87 -6.48 18.23
N LEU A 252 -6.44 -5.40 18.90
CA LEU A 252 -5.30 -5.45 19.83
C LEU A 252 -5.53 -6.45 20.98
N CYS A 253 -6.75 -6.49 21.52
CA CYS A 253 -7.10 -7.50 22.53
C CYS A 253 -6.98 -8.92 21.98
N TYR A 254 -7.34 -9.15 20.72
CA TYR A 254 -7.15 -10.44 20.05
C TYR A 254 -5.67 -10.80 19.93
N PHE A 255 -4.81 -9.87 19.50
CA PHE A 255 -3.37 -10.10 19.36
C PHE A 255 -2.68 -10.46 20.69
N VAL A 256 -3.18 -9.96 21.83
CA VAL A 256 -2.64 -10.30 23.16
C VAL A 256 -3.17 -11.64 23.68
N LYS A 257 -4.43 -11.99 23.39
CA LYS A 257 -5.09 -13.17 23.96
C LYS A 257 -4.64 -14.50 23.37
N SER A 258 -4.25 -14.56 22.09
CA SER A 258 -3.86 -15.83 21.46
C SER A 258 -2.50 -16.39 21.93
N HIS A 259 -1.84 -15.75 22.90
CA HIS A 259 -0.54 -16.16 23.46
C HIS A 259 -0.64 -17.06 24.71
N LYS A 260 -1.85 -17.48 25.09
CA LYS A 260 -2.11 -18.44 26.17
C LYS A 260 -2.69 -19.72 25.60
#